data_AF-A0A932RFL0-F1
#
_entry.id   AF-A0A932RFL0-F1
#
_cell.length_a   1.000
_cell.length_b   1.000
_cell.length_c   1.000
_cell.angle_alpha   90.00
_cell.angle_beta   90.00
_cell.angle_gamma   90.00
#
_symmetry.space_group_name_H-M   'P 1'
#
loop_
_entity.id
_entity.type
_entity.pdbx_description
1 polymer ?
#
loop_
_entity_poly.entity_id
_entity_poly.type
_entity_poly.pdbx_seq_one_letter_code
_entity_poly.pdbx_strand_id
1 'polypeptide(L)'
;MTGSCGLVCSFIYTLTCSSGREDIFLAKYDAAGNVLWARRAGGSDDDLANGVAVDGSGNAYVTGFFDGTATFGTTTLTKLCPVERAR
;
A
#
# COMPACT_ATOMS: atom_id res chain seq x y z
N MET A 1 -21.44 9.83 5.92
CA MET A 1 -20.76 8.84 6.77
C MET A 1 -19.27 9.08 6.60
N THR A 2 -18.66 9.71 7.58
CA THR A 2 -17.32 10.30 7.52
C THR A 2 -16.25 9.21 7.56
N GLY A 3 -15.66 8.92 6.39
CA GLY A 3 -14.48 8.06 6.29
C GLY A 3 -13.28 8.76 6.91
N SER A 4 -12.98 8.45 8.17
CA SER A 4 -11.76 8.88 8.84
C SER A 4 -10.59 8.09 8.28
N CYS A 5 -10.05 8.52 7.14
CA CYS A 5 -8.79 8.03 6.63
C CYS A 5 -7.66 8.51 7.55
N GLY A 6 -7.06 7.58 8.30
CA GLY A 6 -6.01 7.87 9.27
C GLY A 6 -4.74 8.36 8.58
N LEU A 7 -4.35 9.61 8.85
CA LEU A 7 -3.01 10.09 8.50
C LEU A 7 -1.98 9.23 9.23
N VAL A 8 -1.07 8.59 8.50
CA VAL A 8 0.19 8.17 9.09
C VAL A 8 1.04 9.43 9.25
N CYS A 9 0.76 10.21 10.31
CA CYS A 9 1.43 11.46 10.60
C CYS A 9 2.76 11.16 11.29
N SER A 10 3.82 10.94 10.50
CA SER A 10 5.19 10.85 11.02
C SER A 10 6.01 12.00 10.44
N PHE A 11 5.90 13.18 11.08
CA PHE A 11 6.66 14.45 11.03
C PHE A 11 7.25 15.01 9.70
N ILE A 12 7.32 14.28 8.58
CA ILE A 12 7.92 14.72 7.30
C ILE A 12 7.18 14.17 6.07
N TYR A 13 6.48 13.03 6.17
CA TYR A 13 5.77 12.41 5.04
C TYR A 13 4.26 12.40 5.26
N THR A 14 3.51 13.07 4.37
CA THR A 14 2.05 12.98 4.34
C THR A 14 1.63 11.94 3.31
N LEU A 15 1.04 10.84 3.76
CA LEU A 15 0.41 9.85 2.89
C LEU A 15 -1.10 9.90 3.12
N THR A 16 -1.85 10.16 2.05
CA THR A 16 -3.32 10.19 2.04
C THR A 16 -3.85 8.89 1.47
N CYS A 17 -4.84 8.25 2.11
CA CYS A 17 -5.56 7.17 1.43
C CYS A 17 -6.56 7.71 0.40
N SER A 18 -6.97 6.86 -0.52
CA SER A 18 -7.97 7.13 -1.54
C SER A 18 -9.39 7.16 -0.93
N SER A 19 -10.40 7.29 -1.78
CA SER A 19 -11.81 7.18 -1.37
C SER A 19 -12.21 5.78 -0.87
N GLY A 20 -11.34 4.77 -1.00
CA GLY A 20 -11.47 3.45 -0.38
C GLY A 20 -11.33 3.55 1.14
N ARG A 21 -11.82 2.56 1.89
CA ARG A 21 -11.76 2.62 3.36
C ARG A 21 -10.34 2.39 3.89
N GLU A 22 -9.51 1.65 3.16
CA GLU A 22 -8.18 1.22 3.60
C GLU A 22 -7.19 1.22 2.41
N ASP A 23 -5.98 1.74 2.64
CA ASP A 23 -4.85 1.71 1.70
C ASP A 23 -3.62 1.09 2.37
N ILE A 24 -2.67 0.63 1.57
CA ILE A 24 -1.41 0.08 2.06
C ILE A 24 -0.40 1.22 2.28
N PHE A 25 0.15 1.30 3.48
CA PHE A 25 1.26 2.19 3.81
C PHE A 25 2.49 1.40 4.24
N LEU A 26 3.64 1.77 3.69
CA LEU A 26 4.93 1.16 4.02
C LEU A 26 5.94 2.25 4.38
N ALA A 27 6.55 2.14 5.55
CA ALA A 27 7.59 3.06 5.99
C ALA A 27 8.86 2.29 6.37
N LYS A 28 10.01 2.85 6.00
CA LYS A 28 11.33 2.37 6.43
C LYS A 28 11.92 3.36 7.40
N TYR A 29 12.44 2.83 8.50
CA TYR A 29 13.12 3.60 9.54
C TYR A 29 14.59 3.20 9.61
N ASP A 30 15.45 4.10 10.08
CA ASP A 30 16.81 3.78 10.51
C ASP A 30 16.81 3.22 11.94
N ALA A 31 17.99 2.81 12.42
CA ALA A 31 18.15 2.25 13.78
C ALA A 31 17.88 3.27 14.90
N ALA A 32 17.88 4.57 14.60
CA ALA A 32 17.56 5.64 15.53
C ALA A 32 16.06 6.00 15.51
N GLY A 33 15.26 5.36 14.66
CA GLY A 33 13.83 5.61 14.51
C GLY A 33 13.49 6.76 13.57
N ASN A 34 14.46 7.28 12.79
CA ASN A 34 14.16 8.28 11.77
C ASN A 34 13.57 7.62 10.53
N VAL A 35 12.56 8.24 9.92
CA VAL A 35 11.97 7.75 8.67
C VAL A 35 12.98 7.97 7.53
N LEU A 36 13.41 6.89 6.89
CA LEU A 36 14.21 6.92 5.66
C LEU A 36 13.33 7.18 4.44
N TRP A 37 12.16 6.54 4.39
CA TRP A 37 11.13 6.81 3.38
C TRP A 37 9.77 6.28 3.84
N ALA A 38 8.71 6.82 3.26
CA ALA A 38 7.35 6.30 3.38
C ALA A 38 6.70 6.26 2.00
N ARG A 39 5.94 5.19 1.71
CA ARG A 39 5.29 4.93 0.43
C ARG A 39 3.85 4.47 0.68
N ARG A 40 2.93 4.97 -0.14
CA ARG A 40 1.58 4.41 -0.27
C ARG A 40 1.57 3.43 -1.44
N ALA A 41 0.84 2.35 -1.28
CA ALA A 41 0.41 1.47 -2.35
C ALA A 41 -1.10 1.22 -2.23
N GLY A 42 -1.75 0.99 -3.37
CA GLY A 42 -3.21 0.85 -3.40
C GLY A 42 -3.87 1.61 -4.54
N GLY A 43 -5.18 1.56 -4.55
CA GLY A 43 -6.14 2.01 -5.55
C GLY A 43 -7.21 2.88 -4.96
N SER A 44 -8.36 2.97 -5.62
CA SER A 44 -9.55 3.68 -5.11
C SER A 44 -10.45 2.82 -4.22
N ASP A 45 -10.19 1.51 -4.20
CA ASP A 45 -10.98 0.50 -3.50
C ASP A 45 -10.22 0.02 -2.25
N ASP A 46 -10.73 -1.00 -1.56
CA ASP A 46 -10.13 -1.46 -0.30
C ASP A 46 -8.85 -2.29 -0.55
N ASP A 47 -7.74 -1.85 0.04
CA ASP A 47 -6.44 -2.49 -0.06
C ASP A 47 -5.83 -2.79 1.31
N LEU A 48 -5.47 -4.06 1.51
CA LEU A 48 -5.06 -4.63 2.78
C LEU A 48 -3.68 -5.26 2.69
N ALA A 49 -2.74 -4.82 3.52
CA ALA A 49 -1.46 -5.49 3.72
C ALA A 49 -1.53 -6.47 4.90
N ASN A 50 -1.14 -7.72 4.68
CA ASN A 50 -1.12 -8.79 5.69
C ASN A 50 0.28 -9.10 6.21
N GLY A 51 1.32 -8.77 5.44
CA GLY A 51 2.69 -9.11 5.81
C GLY A 51 3.72 -8.28 5.07
N VAL A 52 4.88 -8.13 5.70
CA VAL A 52 6.05 -7.49 5.12
C VAL A 52 7.30 -8.32 5.43
N ALA A 53 8.17 -8.48 4.44
CA ALA A 53 9.49 -9.09 4.59
C ALA A 53 10.54 -8.22 3.91
N VAL A 54 11.78 -8.28 4.39
CA VAL A 54 12.91 -7.55 3.82
C VAL A 54 14.03 -8.55 3.52
N ASP A 55 14.64 -8.46 2.35
CA ASP A 55 15.79 -9.30 2.00
C ASP A 55 17.13 -8.69 2.47
N GLY A 56 18.23 -9.44 2.31
CA GLY A 56 19.58 -8.97 2.66
C GLY A 56 20.10 -7.82 1.79
N SER A 57 19.42 -7.51 0.68
CA SER A 57 19.71 -6.36 -0.19
C SER A 57 18.88 -5.12 0.18
N GLY A 58 17.98 -5.23 1.16
CA GLY A 58 17.14 -4.14 1.63
C GLY A 58 15.89 -3.90 0.79
N ASN A 59 15.51 -4.84 -0.09
CA ASN A 59 14.23 -4.82 -0.81
C ASN A 59 13.11 -5.23 0.14
N ALA A 60 11.98 -4.51 0.07
CA ALA A 60 10.80 -4.80 0.87
C ALA A 60 9.74 -5.50 0.01
N TYR A 61 9.19 -6.59 0.54
CA TYR A 61 8.13 -7.38 -0.06
C TYR A 61 6.89 -7.25 0.82
N VAL A 62 5.77 -6.84 0.22
CA VAL A 62 4.49 -6.72 0.91
C VAL A 62 3.51 -7.73 0.33
N THR A 63 2.81 -8.45 1.19
CA THR A 63 1.74 -9.38 0.81
C THR A 63 0.40 -8.87 1.33
N GLY A 64 -0.68 -9.17 0.61
CA GLY A 64 -1.96 -8.55 0.89
C GLY A 64 -3.03 -8.85 -0.16
N PHE A 65 -4.13 -8.12 -0.05
CA PHE A 65 -5.22 -8.10 -1.01
C PHE A 65 -5.42 -6.67 -1.51
N PHE A 66 -5.83 -6.56 -2.76
CA PHE A 66 -6.24 -5.30 -3.35
C PHE A 66 -7.51 -5.54 -4.17
N ASP A 67 -8.36 -4.53 -4.28
CA ASP A 67 -9.55 -4.57 -5.13
C ASP A 67 -9.43 -3.56 -6.29
N GLY A 68 -10.12 -3.84 -7.39
CA GLY A 68 -10.05 -2.98 -8.58
C GLY A 68 -8.63 -2.82 -9.13
N THR A 69 -8.13 -1.58 -9.19
CA THR A 69 -6.79 -1.25 -9.70
C THR A 69 -5.93 -0.63 -8.62
N ALA A 70 -4.79 -1.26 -8.30
CA ALA A 70 -3.85 -0.79 -7.28
C ALA A 70 -2.48 -0.51 -7.89
N THR A 71 -1.79 0.50 -7.35
CA THR A 71 -0.44 0.88 -7.77
C THR A 71 0.57 0.65 -6.65
N PHE A 72 1.63 -0.09 -6.94
CA PHE A 72 2.74 -0.43 -6.06
C PHE A 72 4.03 0.18 -6.65
N GLY A 73 4.42 1.36 -6.17
CA GLY A 73 5.55 2.09 -6.75
C GLY A 73 5.27 2.50 -8.19
N THR A 74 5.98 1.92 -9.16
CA THR A 74 5.78 2.16 -10.60
C THR A 74 4.98 1.06 -11.29
N THR A 75 4.54 0.04 -10.55
CA THR A 75 3.79 -1.10 -11.08
C THR A 75 2.31 -0.94 -10.76
N THR A 76 1.45 -1.05 -11.77
CA THR A 76 0.00 -1.04 -11.60
C THR A 76 -0.55 -2.43 -11.88
N LEU A 77 -1.38 -2.93 -10.95
CA LEU A 77 -2.06 -4.22 -11.04
C LEU A 77 -3.56 -4.00 -11.06
N THR A 78 -4.28 -4.76 -11.89
CA THR A 78 -5.74 -4.76 -11.92
C THR A 78 -6.24 -6.14 -11.57
N LYS A 79 -7.08 -6.22 -10.53
CA LYS A 79 -7.81 -7.42 -10.18
C LYS A 79 -8.84 -7.65 -11.26
N LEU A 80 -8.60 -8.68 -12.07
CA LEU A 80 -9.57 -9.13 -13.04
C LEU A 80 -10.60 -10.00 -12.29
N CYS A 81 -11.86 -9.57 -12.28
CA CYS A 81 -12.94 -10.53 -12.14
C CYS A 81 -12.79 -11.52 -13.32
N PRO A 82 -12.70 -12.83 -13.11
CA PRO A 82 -12.49 -13.76 -14.22
C PRO A 82 -13.76 -13.80 -15.07
N VAL A 83 -13.82 -12.96 -16.09
CA VAL A 83 -14.81 -13.09 -17.17
C VAL A 83 -14.14 -13.49 -18.50
N GLU A 84 -12.82 -13.71 -18.54
CA GLU A 84 -12.10 -14.07 -19.78
C GLU A 84 -11.05 -15.17 -19.64
N ARG A 85 -11.40 -16.30 -19.03
CA ARG A 85 -10.89 -17.61 -19.49
C ARG A 85 -12.04 -18.60 -19.64
N ALA A 86 -13.02 -18.21 -20.44
CA ALA A 86 -13.89 -19.14 -21.14
C ALA A 86 -13.44 -19.19 -22.61
N ARG A 87 -12.34 -19.90 -22.86
CA ARG A 87 -12.00 -20.60 -24.11
C ARG A 87 -10.70 -21.37 -23.91
#